data_AF-A0A9C7Q8H3-F1
#
_entry.id   AF-A0A9C7Q8H3-F1
#
_cell.length_a   1.000
_cell.length_b   1.000
_cell.length_c   1.000
_cell.angle_alpha   90.00
_cell.angle_beta   90.00
_cell.angle_gamma   90.00
#
_symmetry.space_group_name_H-M   'P 1'
#
loop_
_entity.id
_entity.type
_entity.pdbx_description
1 polymer ?
#
loop_
_entity_poly.entity_id
_entity_poly.type
_entity_poly.pdbx_seq_one_letter_code
_entity_poly.pdbx_strand_id
1 'polypeptide(L)'
;MKSGGFLSSPCHLLTGYVSLSLLQRKSCCQHKTQKAYRWRACSPSSYQHPSSSHSETKDLYSPFLKKAIEMLQSHIVLHPYPIPEGYEEKLATTGKGSRQTTVKTTSYAYQSDKLRQIRAAHVQGGKALQVLNFVIFPRLDYDLPFFGADLVTLPGGHLIALDMQPLFHTIDYQNKYSLLLKPIYEKYLSILPWGGDLPEEAKPFFSPCFLWSRPSQDQLVETHVFAAFQEYLDLYLRLVNNAVPIEDKQLLEHIQSRHLAYIQYRAEKDPARGMFTRFYGSEWTEEYIHGFLFDLPRKLST
;
A
#
# COMPACT_ATOMS: atom_id res chain seq x y z
N MET A 1 -18.54 -66.49 -19.94
CA MET A 1 -17.51 -67.55 -19.87
C MET A 1 -16.19 -66.86 -19.53
N LYS A 2 -15.52 -67.00 -18.38
CA LYS A 2 -15.41 -67.99 -17.29
C LYS A 2 -15.54 -67.21 -15.94
N SER A 3 -16.43 -67.54 -14.99
CA SER A 3 -16.36 -68.55 -13.89
C SER A 3 -15.06 -68.47 -13.05
N GLY A 4 -15.02 -68.36 -11.72
CA GLY A 4 -15.98 -68.34 -10.59
C GLY A 4 -15.26 -67.72 -9.35
N GLY A 5 -15.91 -67.15 -8.33
CA GLY A 5 -16.63 -67.82 -7.22
C GLY A 5 -15.64 -68.17 -6.08
N PHE A 6 -15.85 -67.99 -4.77
CA PHE A 6 -16.98 -67.54 -3.94
C PHE A 6 -16.52 -67.57 -2.45
N LEU A 7 -17.26 -66.86 -1.56
CA LEU A 7 -17.48 -67.14 -0.10
C LEU A 7 -16.31 -66.86 0.88
N SER A 8 -16.49 -66.34 2.11
CA SER A 8 -17.66 -66.07 2.96
C SER A 8 -17.24 -65.30 4.24
N SER A 9 -18.09 -64.37 4.72
CA SER A 9 -18.17 -63.91 6.15
C SER A 9 -18.79 -65.01 7.06
N PRO A 10 -19.14 -64.86 8.37
CA PRO A 10 -19.25 -63.67 9.27
C PRO A 10 -18.96 -63.92 10.80
N CYS A 11 -19.45 -63.00 11.68
CA CYS A 11 -19.75 -63.12 13.13
C CYS A 11 -18.61 -62.95 14.15
N HIS A 12 -18.75 -62.47 15.40
CA HIS A 12 -19.68 -61.60 16.17
C HIS A 12 -19.11 -61.46 17.61
N LEU A 13 -19.35 -60.32 18.28
CA LEU A 13 -19.65 -60.10 19.73
C LEU A 13 -18.61 -60.37 20.87
N LEU A 14 -18.32 -59.27 21.59
CA LEU A 14 -18.46 -59.01 23.05
C LEU A 14 -17.47 -59.50 24.14
N THR A 15 -17.37 -58.63 25.15
CA THR A 15 -16.84 -58.74 26.54
C THR A 15 -15.31 -58.73 26.66
N GLY A 16 -14.62 -57.95 27.51
CA GLY A 16 -14.97 -57.17 28.70
C GLY A 16 -13.96 -57.58 29.80
N TYR A 17 -13.17 -56.65 30.37
CA TYR A 17 -12.86 -56.53 31.81
C TYR A 17 -11.82 -55.43 32.10
N VAL A 18 -12.02 -54.85 33.28
CA VAL A 18 -11.47 -53.65 33.91
C VAL A 18 -10.08 -53.89 34.51
N SER A 19 -9.20 -52.87 34.51
CA SER A 19 -8.36 -52.59 35.69
C SER A 19 -7.92 -51.11 35.75
N LEU A 20 -8.10 -50.54 36.94
CA LEU A 20 -7.81 -49.16 37.34
C LEU A 20 -6.30 -48.88 37.42
N SER A 21 -5.90 -47.63 37.11
CA SER A 21 -5.26 -46.78 38.13
C SER A 21 -5.06 -45.34 37.65
N LEU A 22 -5.37 -44.42 38.58
CA LEU A 22 -5.25 -42.98 38.55
C LEU A 22 -3.92 -42.45 38.00
N LEU A 23 -3.98 -41.34 37.25
CA LEU A 23 -3.25 -40.11 37.56
C LEU A 23 -3.73 -38.97 36.63
N GLN A 24 -4.71 -38.20 37.12
CA GLN A 24 -5.02 -36.88 36.59
C GLN A 24 -3.81 -35.96 36.82
N ARG A 25 -3.15 -35.53 35.74
CA ARG A 25 -2.39 -34.27 35.74
C ARG A 25 -3.16 -33.24 34.93
N LYS A 26 -3.85 -32.36 35.68
CA LYS A 26 -4.32 -31.07 35.18
C LYS A 26 -3.12 -30.28 34.68
N SER A 27 -2.98 -30.13 33.37
CA SER A 27 -2.10 -29.11 32.79
C SER A 27 -2.92 -27.84 32.61
N CYS A 28 -2.51 -26.82 33.37
CA CYS A 28 -3.03 -25.47 33.34
C CYS A 28 -2.59 -24.80 32.02
N CYS A 29 -3.45 -24.81 30.99
CA CYS A 29 -3.24 -23.96 29.82
C CYS A 29 -3.61 -22.52 30.19
N GLN A 30 -2.58 -21.79 30.61
CA GLN A 30 -2.59 -20.35 30.82
C GLN A 30 -3.20 -19.65 29.61
N HIS A 31 -4.33 -18.99 29.82
CA HIS A 31 -4.84 -17.96 28.93
C HIS A 31 -3.82 -16.81 28.91
N LYS A 32 -2.98 -16.76 27.86
CA LYS A 32 -2.25 -15.55 27.53
C LYS A 32 -3.26 -14.54 26.99
N THR A 33 -3.73 -13.68 27.88
CA THR A 33 -4.45 -12.46 27.55
C THR A 33 -3.71 -11.70 26.45
N GLN A 34 -4.34 -11.53 25.28
CA GLN A 34 -3.92 -10.58 24.26
C GLN A 34 -3.84 -9.21 24.92
N LYS A 35 -2.62 -8.65 25.01
CA LYS A 35 -2.44 -7.25 25.40
C LYS A 35 -3.04 -6.39 24.28
N ALA A 36 -4.21 -5.83 24.53
CA ALA A 36 -4.75 -4.73 23.76
C ALA A 36 -3.71 -3.60 23.75
N TYR A 37 -3.13 -3.30 22.59
CA TYR A 37 -2.29 -2.13 22.40
C TYR A 37 -3.19 -0.90 22.50
N ARG A 38 -3.20 -0.27 23.67
CA ARG A 38 -3.86 1.01 23.92
C ARG A 38 -3.01 2.11 23.28
N TRP A 39 -3.60 2.84 22.33
CA TRP A 39 -3.11 4.10 21.80
C TRP A 39 -2.74 5.05 22.95
N ARG A 40 -1.46 5.42 23.07
CA ARG A 40 -1.08 6.60 23.85
C ARG A 40 -0.91 7.76 22.89
N ALA A 41 -1.89 8.65 22.87
CA ALA A 41 -1.62 10.02 22.46
C ALA A 41 -0.64 10.60 23.49
N CYS A 42 0.53 11.05 23.04
CA CYS A 42 1.41 11.86 23.88
C CYS A 42 0.64 13.13 24.28
N SER A 43 0.44 13.33 25.58
CA SER A 43 -0.02 14.61 26.12
C SER A 43 1.01 15.70 25.79
N PRO A 44 0.60 16.93 25.45
CA PRO A 44 1.56 17.99 25.15
C PRO A 44 2.28 18.39 26.43
N SER A 45 3.60 18.22 26.46
CA SER A 45 4.48 18.85 27.45
C SER A 45 4.45 20.37 27.20
N SER A 46 4.04 21.13 28.20
CA SER A 46 3.99 22.58 28.18
C SER A 46 5.41 23.15 28.30
N TYR A 47 6.11 23.28 27.17
CA TYR A 47 7.28 24.13 27.03
C TYR A 47 6.95 25.28 26.08
N GLN A 48 6.86 26.49 26.62
CA GLN A 48 6.67 27.72 25.85
C GLN A 48 8.01 28.16 25.27
N HIS A 49 8.18 28.01 23.96
CA HIS A 49 9.21 28.71 23.19
C HIS A 49 8.66 30.02 22.59
N PRO A 50 9.51 31.03 22.34
CA PRO A 50 9.08 32.37 21.97
C PRO A 50 8.38 32.36 20.61
N SER A 51 7.27 33.09 20.52
CA SER A 51 6.46 33.27 19.33
C SER A 51 7.22 34.01 18.22
N SER A 52 7.85 33.25 17.32
CA SER A 52 8.04 33.69 15.94
C SER A 52 6.72 33.48 15.20
N SER A 53 6.28 34.50 14.46
CA SER A 53 5.12 34.43 13.56
C SER A 53 5.43 33.51 12.37
N HIS A 54 5.48 32.21 12.63
CA HIS A 54 5.45 31.20 11.59
C HIS A 54 4.02 31.19 11.04
N SER A 55 3.84 31.76 9.84
CA SER A 55 2.74 31.37 8.97
C SER A 55 2.72 29.83 8.96
N GLU A 56 1.71 29.22 9.57
CA GLU A 56 1.50 27.77 9.46
C GLU A 56 1.56 27.41 7.98
N THR A 57 2.51 26.55 7.65
CA THR A 57 2.71 26.19 6.26
C THR A 57 1.64 25.19 5.89
N LYS A 58 0.79 25.56 4.93
CA LYS A 58 -0.38 24.78 4.53
C LYS A 58 0.02 23.36 4.08
N ASP A 59 -0.54 22.35 4.74
CA ASP A 59 -0.33 20.93 4.46
C ASP A 59 -1.43 20.40 3.53
N LEU A 60 -1.06 20.04 2.30
CA LEU A 60 -1.98 19.58 1.27
C LEU A 60 -2.28 18.08 1.37
N TYR A 61 -1.36 17.27 1.90
CA TYR A 61 -1.43 15.80 1.72
C TYR A 61 -1.64 15.01 3.00
N SER A 62 -1.44 15.57 4.20
CA SER A 62 -1.94 14.91 5.42
C SER A 62 -3.45 14.63 5.39
N PRO A 63 -4.32 15.50 4.85
CA PRO A 63 -5.74 15.19 4.70
C PRO A 63 -6.01 13.96 3.83
N PHE A 64 -5.24 13.77 2.74
CA PHE A 64 -5.31 12.61 1.87
C PHE A 64 -4.93 11.33 2.62
N LEU A 65 -3.79 11.34 3.30
CA LEU A 65 -3.32 10.20 4.06
C LEU A 65 -4.30 9.81 5.18
N LYS A 66 -4.79 10.79 5.93
CA LYS A 66 -5.79 10.56 6.99
C LYS A 66 -7.05 9.92 6.41
N LYS A 67 -7.58 10.48 5.31
CA LYS A 67 -8.77 9.94 4.67
C LYS A 67 -8.56 8.54 4.11
N ALA A 68 -7.39 8.26 3.54
CA ALA A 68 -7.04 6.93 3.07
C ALA A 68 -7.08 5.89 4.20
N ILE A 69 -6.50 6.22 5.36
CA ILE A 69 -6.50 5.35 6.54
C ILE A 69 -7.93 5.14 7.06
N GLU A 70 -8.74 6.18 7.15
CA GLU A 70 -10.17 6.07 7.53
C GLU A 70 -10.95 5.14 6.58
N MET A 71 -10.76 5.31 5.27
CA MET A 71 -11.41 4.47 4.27
C MET A 71 -10.97 3.01 4.36
N LEU A 72 -9.67 2.77 4.50
CA LEU A 72 -9.13 1.42 4.70
C LEU A 72 -9.75 0.75 5.94
N GLN A 73 -9.75 1.44 7.08
CA GLN A 73 -10.30 0.91 8.35
C GLN A 73 -11.80 0.61 8.26
N SER A 74 -12.54 1.36 7.43
CA SER A 74 -13.98 1.11 7.22
C SER A 74 -14.28 -0.06 6.26
N HIS A 75 -13.33 -0.45 5.41
CA HIS A 75 -13.54 -1.46 4.37
C HIS A 75 -12.89 -2.81 4.67
N ILE A 76 -11.75 -2.81 5.36
CA ILE A 76 -10.91 -4.00 5.58
C ILE A 76 -10.29 -3.99 6.97
N VAL A 77 -9.98 -5.18 7.49
CA VAL A 77 -9.22 -5.33 8.74
C VAL A 77 -7.74 -5.06 8.45
N LEU A 78 -7.18 -4.07 9.16
CA LEU A 78 -5.77 -3.70 9.03
C LEU A 78 -4.91 -4.35 10.11
N HIS A 79 -3.73 -4.80 9.70
CA HIS A 79 -2.64 -5.19 10.57
C HIS A 79 -1.41 -4.32 10.26
N PRO A 80 -0.54 -4.04 11.24
CA PRO A 80 0.71 -3.35 10.98
C PRO A 80 1.58 -4.16 10.01
N TYR A 81 2.25 -3.46 9.09
CA TYR A 81 3.32 -4.02 8.27
C TYR A 81 4.67 -3.51 8.79
N PRO A 82 5.69 -4.36 8.92
CA PRO A 82 6.97 -3.95 9.49
C PRO A 82 7.63 -2.89 8.60
N ILE A 83 8.00 -1.77 9.21
CA ILE A 83 8.91 -0.77 8.64
C ILE A 83 10.29 -1.06 9.22
N PRO A 84 11.36 -1.17 8.42
CA PRO A 84 12.70 -1.37 8.98
C PRO A 84 13.10 -0.17 9.85
N GLU A 85 13.90 -0.44 10.88
CA GLU A 85 14.32 0.60 11.83
C GLU A 85 15.02 1.77 11.13
N GLY A 86 14.61 3.00 11.45
CA GLY A 86 15.21 4.21 10.89
C GLY A 86 14.58 4.68 9.58
N TYR A 87 13.45 4.07 9.19
CA TYR A 87 12.65 4.46 8.02
C TYR A 87 11.23 4.90 8.37
N GLU A 88 10.81 4.79 9.64
CA GLU A 88 9.52 5.31 10.13
C GLU A 88 9.48 6.83 10.01
N GLU A 89 10.58 7.49 10.39
CA GLU A 89 10.73 8.94 10.30
C GLU A 89 12.20 9.30 10.05
N LYS A 90 12.44 10.27 9.16
CA LYS A 90 13.76 10.83 8.89
C LYS A 90 13.68 12.33 8.69
N LEU A 91 14.55 13.07 9.37
CA LEU A 91 14.69 14.51 9.23
C LEU A 91 15.94 14.86 8.42
N ALA A 92 15.82 15.84 7.54
CA ALA A 92 16.95 16.46 6.86
C ALA A 92 16.82 17.98 6.95
N THR A 93 17.95 18.67 6.98
CA THR A 93 18.00 20.12 6.88
C THR A 93 18.48 20.49 5.50
N THR A 94 17.71 21.30 4.79
CA THR A 94 17.98 21.69 3.39
C THR A 94 18.05 23.20 3.26
N GLY A 95 18.69 23.71 2.20
CA GLY A 95 18.90 25.14 2.00
C GLY A 95 20.13 25.69 2.74
N LYS A 96 20.31 27.02 2.70
CA LYS A 96 21.43 27.72 3.36
C LYS A 96 20.93 29.03 3.98
N GLY A 97 21.50 29.40 5.13
CA GLY A 97 21.21 30.66 5.81
C GLY A 97 19.73 30.80 6.15
N SER A 98 19.13 31.96 5.84
CA SER A 98 17.71 32.24 6.10
C SER A 98 16.72 31.40 5.28
N ARG A 99 17.18 30.65 4.27
CA ARG A 99 16.36 29.72 3.46
C ARG A 99 16.41 28.28 3.96
N GLN A 100 17.00 28.05 5.13
CA GLN A 100 17.10 26.72 5.69
C GLN A 100 15.70 26.19 6.08
N THR A 101 15.37 24.98 5.64
CA THR A 101 14.08 24.33 5.92
C THR A 101 14.31 22.90 6.35
N THR A 102 13.61 22.46 7.39
CA THR A 102 13.56 21.07 7.81
C THR A 102 12.60 20.29 6.91
N VAL A 103 13.11 19.22 6.32
CA VAL A 103 12.33 18.24 5.57
C VAL A 103 12.13 17.02 6.45
N LYS A 104 10.87 16.62 6.62
CA LYS A 104 10.47 15.42 7.33
C LYS A 104 9.91 14.41 6.34
N THR A 105 10.49 13.20 6.31
CA THR A 105 9.91 12.04 5.63
C THR A 105 9.35 11.11 6.70
N THR A 106 8.10 10.66 6.52
CA THR A 106 7.43 9.72 7.43
C THR A 106 6.83 8.59 6.63
N SER A 107 7.04 7.37 7.12
CA SER A 107 6.53 6.15 6.49
C SER A 107 5.36 5.59 7.28
N TYR A 108 4.37 5.08 6.55
CA TYR A 108 3.22 4.36 7.12
C TYR A 108 3.10 3.04 6.40
N ALA A 109 2.82 1.97 7.14
CA ALA A 109 2.70 0.65 6.54
C ALA A 109 1.69 -0.23 7.25
N TYR A 110 0.78 -0.80 6.47
CA TYR A 110 -0.23 -1.76 6.90
C TYR A 110 -0.27 -2.95 5.94
N GLN A 111 -0.98 -3.99 6.34
CA GLN A 111 -1.33 -5.14 5.52
C GLN A 111 -2.75 -5.61 5.89
N SER A 112 -3.31 -6.47 5.07
CA SER A 112 -4.59 -7.15 5.34
C SER A 112 -4.56 -8.58 4.78
N ASP A 113 -5.70 -9.26 4.86
CA ASP A 113 -5.84 -10.62 4.34
C ASP A 113 -5.60 -10.70 2.83
N LYS A 114 -5.94 -9.66 2.06
CA LYS A 114 -5.79 -9.64 0.59
C LYS A 114 -4.69 -8.71 0.08
N LEU A 115 -4.16 -7.87 0.96
CA LEU A 115 -3.17 -6.85 0.61
C LEU A 115 -1.88 -7.11 1.37
N ARG A 116 -0.81 -7.44 0.64
CA ARG A 116 0.52 -7.73 1.20
C ARG A 116 1.12 -6.51 1.88
N GLN A 117 0.99 -5.34 1.26
CA GLN A 117 1.58 -4.10 1.75
C GLN A 117 0.74 -2.90 1.29
N ILE A 118 0.28 -2.09 2.23
CA ILE A 118 -0.31 -0.77 2.03
C ILE A 118 0.71 0.20 2.61
N ARG A 119 1.30 1.07 1.79
CA ARG A 119 2.42 1.91 2.26
C ARG A 119 2.35 3.34 1.76
N ALA A 120 2.72 4.26 2.63
CA ALA A 120 2.85 5.68 2.32
C ALA A 120 4.26 6.17 2.65
N ALA A 121 4.86 6.94 1.74
CA ALA A 121 5.96 7.85 2.03
C ALA A 121 5.42 9.28 1.98
N HIS A 122 5.41 9.96 3.13
CA HIS A 122 4.92 11.33 3.26
C HIS A 122 6.10 12.27 3.54
N VAL A 123 6.37 13.20 2.62
CA VAL A 123 7.47 14.16 2.72
C VAL A 123 6.90 15.56 2.92
N GLN A 124 7.36 16.26 3.95
CA GLN A 124 6.98 17.63 4.26
C GLN A 124 8.24 18.50 4.40
N GLY A 125 8.38 19.49 3.52
CA GLY A 125 9.47 20.46 3.49
C GLY A 125 8.93 21.88 3.31
N GLY A 126 7.83 22.21 4.00
CA GLY A 126 7.13 23.48 3.86
C GLY A 126 6.30 23.59 2.57
N LYS A 127 6.04 24.83 2.11
CA LYS A 127 5.14 25.08 0.96
C LYS A 127 5.75 24.58 -0.35
N ALA A 128 7.07 24.58 -0.42
CA ALA A 128 7.84 24.28 -1.62
C ALA A 128 8.03 22.78 -1.88
N LEU A 129 7.82 21.92 -0.88
CA LEU A 129 8.02 20.48 -1.01
C LEU A 129 7.00 19.73 -0.17
N GLN A 130 6.03 19.12 -0.82
CA GLN A 130 5.10 18.18 -0.18
C GLN A 130 4.94 16.98 -1.09
N VAL A 131 5.03 15.77 -0.55
CA VAL A 131 4.88 14.53 -1.32
C VAL A 131 4.05 13.56 -0.52
N LEU A 132 3.06 12.94 -1.17
CA LEU A 132 2.44 11.71 -0.70
C LEU A 132 2.56 10.66 -1.80
N ASN A 133 3.41 9.67 -1.56
CA ASN A 133 3.46 8.47 -2.38
C ASN A 133 2.75 7.34 -1.62
N PHE A 134 1.52 7.01 -2.03
CA PHE A 134 0.68 5.99 -1.40
C PHE A 134 0.41 4.86 -2.40
N VAL A 135 0.83 3.63 -2.06
CA VAL A 135 0.65 2.46 -2.94
C VAL A 135 0.13 1.28 -2.13
N ILE A 136 -0.75 0.52 -2.77
CA ILE A 136 -1.27 -0.74 -2.24
C ILE A 136 -0.84 -1.88 -3.16
N PHE A 137 -0.13 -2.84 -2.57
CA PHE A 137 0.30 -4.08 -3.19
C PHE A 137 -0.60 -5.23 -2.73
N PRO A 138 -1.34 -5.86 -3.66
CA PRO A 138 -2.06 -7.10 -3.40
C PRO A 138 -1.14 -8.24 -2.98
N ARG A 139 -1.71 -9.27 -2.36
CA ARG A 139 -1.03 -10.57 -2.24
C ARG A 139 -0.97 -11.28 -3.61
N LEU A 140 -0.02 -12.20 -3.76
CA LEU A 140 0.27 -12.88 -5.03
C LEU A 140 -0.78 -13.90 -5.46
N ASP A 141 -1.70 -14.23 -4.57
CA ASP A 141 -2.88 -15.07 -4.81
C ASP A 141 -4.08 -14.29 -5.35
N TYR A 142 -3.94 -13.00 -5.64
CA TYR A 142 -4.98 -12.19 -6.27
C TYR A 142 -4.44 -11.48 -7.51
N ASP A 143 -5.23 -11.44 -8.57
CA ASP A 143 -4.93 -10.68 -9.79
C ASP A 143 -5.38 -9.22 -9.70
N LEU A 144 -5.41 -8.64 -8.49
CA LEU A 144 -5.79 -7.26 -8.29
C LEU A 144 -4.72 -6.32 -8.89
N PRO A 145 -5.11 -5.16 -9.47
CA PRO A 145 -4.15 -4.13 -9.82
C PRO A 145 -3.47 -3.54 -8.57
N PHE A 146 -2.36 -2.82 -8.76
CA PHE A 146 -1.82 -1.95 -7.71
C PHE A 146 -2.67 -0.68 -7.63
N PHE A 147 -2.99 -0.23 -6.43
CA PHE A 147 -3.46 1.15 -6.28
C PHE A 147 -2.24 2.06 -6.15
N GLY A 148 -2.14 3.11 -6.95
CA GLY A 148 -1.04 4.06 -6.89
C GLY A 148 -1.53 5.51 -6.87
N ALA A 149 -1.08 6.26 -5.87
CA ALA A 149 -1.25 7.71 -5.79
C ALA A 149 0.13 8.35 -5.52
N ASP A 150 0.60 9.15 -6.47
CA ASP A 150 1.79 9.98 -6.35
C ASP A 150 1.36 11.45 -6.45
N LEU A 151 1.27 12.10 -5.30
CA LEU A 151 0.84 13.49 -5.18
C LEU A 151 2.03 14.33 -4.76
N VAL A 152 2.51 15.17 -5.66
CA VAL A 152 3.77 15.90 -5.51
C VAL A 152 3.51 17.38 -5.69
N THR A 153 3.99 18.18 -4.75
CA THR A 153 4.05 19.65 -4.82
C THR A 153 5.50 20.06 -4.73
N LEU A 154 5.99 20.71 -5.77
CA LEU A 154 7.32 21.30 -5.88
C LEU A 154 7.19 22.80 -6.22
N PRO A 155 8.27 23.61 -6.23
CA PRO A 155 8.16 25.03 -6.56
C PRO A 155 7.55 25.31 -7.95
N GLY A 156 7.58 24.34 -8.85
CA GLY A 156 7.00 24.42 -10.21
C GLY A 156 5.52 24.05 -10.30
N GLY A 157 4.84 23.77 -9.18
CA GLY A 157 3.43 23.39 -9.14
C GLY A 157 3.20 21.96 -8.68
N HIS A 158 2.01 21.43 -8.98
CA HIS A 158 1.60 20.10 -8.57
C HIS A 158 1.78 19.08 -9.69
N LEU A 159 2.00 17.84 -9.30
CA LEU A 159 2.05 16.67 -10.17
C LEU A 159 1.22 15.58 -9.48
N ILE A 160 0.21 15.11 -10.18
CA ILE A 160 -0.79 14.16 -9.69
C ILE A 160 -0.78 12.96 -10.60
N ALA A 161 -0.45 11.80 -10.05
CA ALA A 161 -0.57 10.51 -10.70
C ALA A 161 -1.46 9.61 -9.84
N LEU A 162 -2.63 9.22 -10.36
CA LEU A 162 -3.58 8.36 -9.65
C LEU A 162 -4.10 7.26 -10.58
N ASP A 163 -3.95 5.99 -10.18
CA ASP A 163 -4.28 4.86 -11.03
C ASP A 163 -4.57 3.55 -10.28
N MET A 164 -5.29 2.65 -10.97
CA MET A 164 -5.30 1.21 -10.70
C MET A 164 -4.37 0.52 -11.70
N GLN A 165 -3.09 0.45 -11.35
CA GLN A 165 -2.01 0.04 -12.24
C GLN A 165 -2.10 -1.46 -12.55
N PRO A 166 -2.27 -1.85 -13.82
CA PRO A 166 -2.69 -3.20 -14.17
C PRO A 166 -1.53 -4.21 -14.12
N LEU A 167 -1.85 -5.46 -13.77
CA LEU A 167 -0.93 -6.58 -13.98
C LEU A 167 -0.87 -6.94 -15.46
N PHE A 168 -2.01 -6.95 -16.15
CA PHE A 168 -2.16 -7.38 -17.54
C PHE A 168 -2.88 -6.34 -18.39
N HIS A 169 -2.64 -6.36 -19.70
CA HIS A 169 -3.26 -5.45 -20.67
C HIS A 169 -4.29 -6.14 -21.57
N THR A 170 -4.66 -7.38 -21.25
CA THR A 170 -5.70 -8.11 -22.01
C THR A 170 -7.05 -7.42 -21.86
N ILE A 171 -7.90 -7.57 -22.88
CA ILE A 171 -9.24 -6.98 -22.88
C ILE A 171 -10.06 -7.44 -21.67
N ASP A 172 -9.97 -8.72 -21.29
CA ASP A 172 -10.70 -9.26 -20.14
C ASP A 172 -10.27 -8.63 -18.82
N TYR A 173 -8.96 -8.39 -18.65
CA TYR A 173 -8.44 -7.72 -17.46
C TYR A 173 -8.87 -6.25 -17.40
N GLN A 174 -8.85 -5.56 -18.54
CA GLN A 174 -9.35 -4.18 -18.64
C GLN A 174 -10.84 -4.10 -18.33
N ASN A 175 -11.64 -5.06 -18.83
CA ASN A 175 -13.07 -5.14 -18.53
C ASN A 175 -13.33 -5.37 -17.04
N LYS A 176 -12.51 -6.23 -16.41
CA LYS A 176 -12.61 -6.55 -14.98
C LYS A 176 -12.28 -5.36 -14.08
N TYR A 177 -11.36 -4.48 -14.49
CA TYR A 177 -10.85 -3.40 -13.63
C TYR A 177 -10.99 -2.01 -14.27
N SER A 178 -10.21 -1.70 -15.32
CA SER A 178 -10.11 -0.35 -15.89
C SER A 178 -11.45 0.20 -16.39
N LEU A 179 -12.31 -0.62 -17.00
CA LEU A 179 -13.62 -0.15 -17.47
C LEU A 179 -14.56 0.25 -16.34
N LEU A 180 -14.44 -0.35 -15.15
CA LEU A 180 -15.21 0.07 -13.97
C LEU A 180 -14.75 1.42 -13.43
N LEU A 181 -13.46 1.74 -13.63
CA LEU A 181 -12.85 3.01 -13.24
C LEU A 181 -13.13 4.13 -14.25
N LYS A 182 -13.37 3.79 -15.52
CA LYS A 182 -13.53 4.73 -16.62
C LYS A 182 -14.50 5.91 -16.36
N PRO A 183 -15.71 5.71 -15.79
CA PRO A 183 -16.61 6.83 -15.52
C PRO A 183 -16.05 7.84 -14.51
N ILE A 184 -15.31 7.36 -13.49
CA ILE A 184 -14.64 8.21 -12.51
C ILE A 184 -13.49 8.96 -13.19
N TYR A 185 -12.68 8.26 -13.98
CA TYR A 185 -11.60 8.86 -14.75
C TYR A 185 -12.09 9.97 -15.68
N GLU A 186 -13.11 9.72 -16.51
CA GLU A 186 -13.64 10.69 -17.46
C GLU A 186 -14.21 11.94 -16.77
N LYS A 187 -14.88 11.77 -15.63
CA LYS A 187 -15.34 12.88 -14.78
C LYS A 187 -14.18 13.81 -14.42
N TYR A 188 -13.08 13.28 -13.91
CA TYR A 188 -11.95 14.11 -13.46
C TYR A 188 -11.04 14.59 -14.58
N LEU A 189 -10.91 13.82 -15.68
CA LEU A 189 -10.21 14.23 -16.89
C LEU A 189 -10.82 15.50 -17.50
N SER A 190 -12.14 15.67 -17.41
CA SER A 190 -12.83 16.86 -17.93
C SER A 190 -12.58 18.15 -17.11
N ILE A 191 -12.04 18.02 -15.89
CA ILE A 191 -11.89 19.13 -14.94
C ILE A 191 -10.42 19.45 -14.70
N LEU A 192 -9.56 18.43 -14.61
CA LEU A 192 -8.16 18.57 -14.28
C LEU A 192 -7.30 18.75 -15.55
N PRO A 193 -6.28 19.63 -15.52
CA PRO A 193 -5.42 19.83 -16.68
C PRO A 193 -4.56 18.59 -16.95
N TRP A 194 -4.32 18.30 -18.23
CA TRP A 194 -3.45 17.18 -18.63
C TRP A 194 -2.02 17.36 -18.12
N GLY A 195 -1.40 16.28 -17.63
CA GLY A 195 -0.05 16.31 -17.06
C GLY A 195 1.10 16.32 -18.08
N GLY A 196 0.81 16.21 -19.38
CA GLY A 196 1.81 16.12 -20.46
C GLY A 196 2.18 14.68 -20.82
N ASP A 197 3.16 14.52 -21.72
CA ASP A 197 3.52 13.19 -22.22
C ASP A 197 4.17 12.31 -21.16
N LEU A 198 3.89 11.01 -21.26
CA LEU A 198 4.50 9.98 -20.43
C LEU A 198 5.65 9.32 -21.20
N PRO A 199 6.75 8.95 -20.51
CA PRO A 199 7.81 8.15 -21.13
C PRO A 199 7.25 6.84 -21.69
N GLU A 200 7.69 6.43 -22.89
CA GLU A 200 7.24 5.18 -23.54
C GLU A 200 7.45 3.96 -22.64
N GLU A 201 8.57 3.91 -21.93
CA GLU A 201 8.92 2.85 -20.98
C GLU A 201 7.96 2.76 -19.77
N ALA A 202 7.21 3.83 -19.48
CA ALA A 202 6.29 3.89 -18.35
C ALA A 202 4.89 3.37 -18.70
N LYS A 203 4.49 3.51 -19.97
CA LYS A 203 3.14 3.14 -20.45
C LYS A 203 2.71 1.71 -20.10
N PRO A 204 3.58 0.68 -20.12
CA PRO A 204 3.19 -0.69 -19.75
C PRO A 204 2.74 -0.87 -18.30
N PHE A 205 2.94 0.13 -17.42
CA PHE A 205 2.59 0.05 -15.99
C PHE A 205 1.39 0.91 -15.60
N PHE A 206 0.74 1.57 -16.56
CA PHE A 206 -0.42 2.42 -16.33
C PHE A 206 -1.65 1.89 -17.04
N SER A 207 -2.81 2.09 -16.42
CA SER A 207 -4.09 1.74 -17.02
C SER A 207 -4.53 2.79 -18.06
N PRO A 208 -5.49 2.46 -18.92
CA PRO A 208 -6.17 3.46 -19.77
C PRO A 208 -6.90 4.57 -18.99
N CYS A 209 -7.06 4.40 -17.66
CA CYS A 209 -7.74 5.32 -16.75
C CYS A 209 -6.77 5.99 -15.77
N PHE A 210 -5.49 6.08 -16.16
CA PHE A 210 -4.46 6.78 -15.40
C PHE A 210 -4.73 8.28 -15.38
N LEU A 211 -5.11 8.79 -14.21
CA LEU A 211 -5.30 10.22 -13.99
C LEU A 211 -3.94 10.89 -13.80
N TRP A 212 -3.46 11.52 -14.88
CA TRP A 212 -2.20 12.25 -14.94
C TRP A 212 -2.45 13.75 -15.11
N SER A 213 -2.11 14.54 -14.10
CA SER A 213 -2.45 15.97 -14.06
C SER A 213 -1.37 16.85 -13.43
N ARG A 214 -1.28 18.10 -13.90
CA ARG A 214 -0.41 19.14 -13.34
C ARG A 214 -1.21 20.42 -13.01
N PRO A 215 -2.04 20.42 -11.96
CA PRO A 215 -2.74 21.63 -11.56
C PRO A 215 -1.75 22.68 -11.06
N SER A 216 -2.05 23.95 -11.30
CA SER A 216 -1.24 25.09 -10.84
C SER A 216 -1.72 25.69 -9.53
N GLN A 217 -2.91 25.30 -9.05
CA GLN A 217 -3.58 25.89 -7.89
C GLN A 217 -3.86 24.83 -6.82
N ASP A 218 -3.49 25.14 -5.58
CA ASP A 218 -3.78 24.31 -4.38
C ASP A 218 -5.27 23.93 -4.32
N GLN A 219 -6.17 24.86 -4.68
CA GLN A 219 -7.62 24.64 -4.62
C GLN A 219 -8.07 23.44 -5.46
N LEU A 220 -7.47 23.21 -6.65
CA LEU A 220 -7.80 22.06 -7.49
C LEU A 220 -7.36 20.75 -6.83
N VAL A 221 -6.24 20.78 -6.08
CA VAL A 221 -5.74 19.63 -5.32
C VAL A 221 -6.69 19.30 -4.18
N GLU A 222 -7.06 20.32 -3.39
CA GLU A 222 -7.90 20.15 -2.20
C GLU A 222 -9.35 19.74 -2.51
N THR A 223 -9.83 20.04 -3.72
CA THR A 223 -11.20 19.75 -4.14
C THR A 223 -11.25 18.56 -5.09
N HIS A 224 -10.86 18.75 -6.34
CA HIS A 224 -11.05 17.76 -7.40
C HIS A 224 -10.10 16.59 -7.31
N VAL A 225 -8.81 16.81 -7.00
CA VAL A 225 -7.86 15.71 -6.81
C VAL A 225 -8.21 14.91 -5.56
N PHE A 226 -8.61 15.58 -4.47
CA PHE A 226 -9.02 14.91 -3.24
C PHE A 226 -10.29 14.07 -3.44
N ALA A 227 -11.25 14.56 -4.21
CA ALA A 227 -12.44 13.81 -4.57
C ALA A 227 -12.10 12.63 -5.50
N ALA A 228 -11.23 12.82 -6.50
CA ALA A 228 -10.75 11.76 -7.38
C ALA A 228 -10.06 10.65 -6.59
N PHE A 229 -9.15 11.01 -5.69
CA PHE A 229 -8.44 10.08 -4.82
C PHE A 229 -9.41 9.21 -4.01
N GLN A 230 -10.44 9.81 -3.40
CA GLN A 230 -11.44 9.08 -2.65
C GLN A 230 -12.27 8.14 -3.53
N GLU A 231 -12.75 8.59 -4.70
CA GLU A 231 -13.55 7.73 -5.58
C GLU A 231 -12.74 6.57 -6.17
N TYR A 232 -11.48 6.81 -6.54
CA TYR A 232 -10.57 5.74 -7.00
C TYR A 232 -10.31 4.73 -5.87
N LEU A 233 -10.01 5.20 -4.65
CA LEU A 233 -9.72 4.33 -3.52
C LEU A 233 -10.96 3.54 -3.07
N ASP A 234 -12.14 4.16 -3.06
CA ASP A 234 -13.41 3.49 -2.76
C ASP A 234 -13.67 2.33 -3.73
N LEU A 235 -13.58 2.61 -5.04
CA LEU A 235 -13.73 1.56 -6.05
C LEU A 235 -12.69 0.45 -5.87
N TYR A 236 -11.43 0.82 -5.60
CA TYR A 236 -10.37 -0.15 -5.36
C TYR A 236 -10.71 -1.07 -4.17
N LEU A 237 -11.15 -0.50 -3.05
CA LEU A 237 -11.50 -1.27 -1.86
C LEU A 237 -12.72 -2.16 -2.07
N ARG A 238 -13.70 -1.72 -2.87
CA ARG A 238 -14.81 -2.59 -3.31
C ARG A 238 -14.30 -3.76 -4.16
N LEU A 239 -13.34 -3.54 -5.07
CA LEU A 239 -12.72 -4.62 -5.85
C LEU A 239 -11.96 -5.59 -4.94
N VAL A 240 -11.19 -5.09 -3.97
CA VAL A 240 -10.50 -5.91 -2.96
C VAL A 240 -11.49 -6.78 -2.20
N ASN A 241 -12.60 -6.21 -1.72
CA ASN A 241 -13.61 -6.96 -0.96
C ASN A 241 -14.23 -8.09 -1.78
N ASN A 242 -14.44 -7.90 -3.08
CA ASN A 242 -15.00 -8.91 -3.99
C ASN A 242 -13.95 -9.87 -4.60
N ALA A 243 -12.66 -9.62 -4.42
CA ALA A 243 -11.62 -10.46 -4.99
C ALA A 243 -11.62 -11.87 -4.37
N VAL A 244 -11.48 -12.88 -5.22
CA VAL A 244 -11.39 -14.29 -4.85
C VAL A 244 -9.96 -14.76 -5.12
N PRO A 245 -9.35 -15.57 -4.24
CA PRO A 245 -8.01 -16.09 -4.48
C PRO A 245 -7.95 -16.94 -5.76
N ILE A 246 -6.84 -16.84 -6.45
CA ILE A 246 -6.52 -17.61 -7.65
C ILE A 246 -5.87 -18.93 -7.23
N GLU A 247 -6.40 -20.05 -7.75
CA GLU A 247 -5.84 -21.39 -7.51
C GLU A 247 -5.00 -21.91 -8.68
N ASP A 248 -5.18 -21.33 -9.87
CA ASP A 248 -4.45 -21.74 -11.07
C ASP A 248 -2.95 -21.40 -10.96
N LYS A 249 -2.11 -22.43 -10.96
CA LYS A 249 -0.67 -22.30 -10.72
C LYS A 249 0.04 -21.46 -11.79
N GLN A 250 -0.34 -21.59 -13.05
CA GLN A 250 0.28 -20.84 -14.14
C GLN A 250 -0.04 -19.35 -14.02
N LEU A 251 -1.29 -19.02 -13.67
CA LEU A 251 -1.71 -17.66 -13.42
C LEU A 251 -1.03 -17.07 -12.19
N LEU A 252 -0.86 -17.84 -11.10
CA LEU A 252 -0.12 -17.40 -9.92
C LEU A 252 1.35 -17.06 -10.23
N GLU A 253 2.03 -17.91 -10.99
CA GLU A 253 3.39 -17.64 -11.47
C GLU A 253 3.44 -16.38 -12.34
N HIS A 254 2.44 -16.21 -13.21
CA HIS A 254 2.33 -15.03 -14.06
C HIS A 254 2.09 -13.76 -13.23
N ILE A 255 1.18 -13.77 -12.25
CA ILE A 255 0.94 -12.67 -11.31
C ILE A 255 2.23 -12.29 -10.59
N GLN A 256 2.95 -13.26 -10.03
CA GLN A 256 4.23 -13.00 -9.37
C GLN A 256 5.23 -12.33 -10.31
N SER A 257 5.36 -12.82 -11.55
CA SER A 257 6.26 -12.22 -12.55
C SER A 257 5.90 -10.75 -12.85
N ARG A 258 4.60 -10.41 -12.90
CA ARG A 258 4.13 -9.04 -13.14
C ARG A 258 4.37 -8.13 -11.93
N HIS A 259 4.18 -8.64 -10.72
CA HIS A 259 4.56 -7.92 -9.50
C HIS A 259 6.04 -7.58 -9.48
N LEU A 260 6.90 -8.55 -9.78
CA LEU A 260 8.34 -8.33 -9.84
C LEU A 260 8.74 -7.34 -10.94
N ALA A 261 8.14 -7.44 -12.13
CA ALA A 261 8.40 -6.48 -13.21
C ALA A 261 8.01 -5.04 -12.84
N TYR A 262 6.83 -4.85 -12.24
CA TYR A 262 6.38 -3.54 -11.76
C TYR A 262 7.32 -2.99 -10.67
N ILE A 263 7.65 -3.82 -9.68
CA ILE A 263 8.51 -3.43 -8.55
C ILE A 263 9.90 -3.07 -9.05
N GLN A 264 10.48 -3.87 -9.93
CA GLN A 264 11.80 -3.58 -10.51
C GLN A 264 11.80 -2.25 -11.24
N TYR A 265 10.82 -2.02 -12.12
CA TYR A 265 10.69 -0.76 -12.85
C TYR A 265 10.56 0.43 -11.89
N ARG A 266 9.68 0.35 -10.89
CA ARG A 266 9.46 1.45 -9.94
C ARG A 266 10.68 1.71 -9.07
N ALA A 267 11.41 0.67 -8.66
CA ALA A 267 12.62 0.82 -7.88
C ALA A 267 13.78 1.40 -8.71
N GLU A 268 13.92 1.02 -9.98
CA GLU A 268 14.95 1.57 -10.88
C GLU A 268 14.66 3.01 -11.30
N LYS A 269 13.38 3.34 -11.52
CA LYS A 269 12.95 4.63 -12.08
C LYS A 269 12.29 5.54 -11.06
N ASP A 270 12.47 5.29 -9.76
CA ASP A 270 11.86 6.11 -8.71
C ASP A 270 12.27 7.58 -8.86
N PRO A 271 11.33 8.50 -9.18
CA PRO A 271 11.64 9.91 -9.38
C PRO A 271 12.10 10.60 -8.08
N ALA A 272 11.79 10.03 -6.91
CA ALA A 272 12.20 10.55 -5.62
C ALA A 272 13.62 10.14 -5.23
N ARG A 273 14.26 9.16 -5.92
CA ARG A 273 15.62 8.70 -5.60
C ARG A 273 16.61 9.85 -5.49
N GLY A 274 16.68 10.72 -6.49
CA GLY A 274 17.60 11.87 -6.47
C GLY A 274 17.32 12.84 -5.31
N MET A 275 16.05 12.99 -4.93
CA MET A 275 15.67 13.82 -3.79
C MET A 275 16.11 13.19 -2.46
N PHE A 276 15.82 11.91 -2.24
CA PHE A 276 16.22 11.19 -1.02
C PHE A 276 17.75 11.11 -0.88
N THR A 277 18.48 10.84 -1.96
CA THR A 277 19.95 10.79 -1.93
C THR A 277 20.55 12.12 -1.45
N ARG A 278 20.00 13.26 -1.87
CA ARG A 278 20.45 14.57 -1.39
C ARG A 278 20.12 14.82 0.08
N PHE A 279 19.02 14.27 0.59
CA PHE A 279 18.57 14.49 1.96
C PHE A 279 19.26 13.56 2.96
N TYR A 280 19.43 12.29 2.59
CA TYR A 280 19.72 11.21 3.52
C TYR A 280 20.93 10.35 3.12
N GLY A 281 21.52 10.60 1.95
CA GLY A 281 22.63 9.81 1.41
C GLY A 281 22.18 8.60 0.58
N SER A 282 23.11 8.04 -0.20
CA SER A 282 22.83 6.93 -1.12
C SER A 282 22.45 5.64 -0.41
N GLU A 283 23.17 5.27 0.66
CA GLU A 283 22.92 4.03 1.40
C GLU A 283 21.50 3.99 1.97
N TRP A 284 21.08 5.05 2.67
CA TRP A 284 19.71 5.16 3.19
C TRP A 284 18.68 5.12 2.05
N THR A 285 18.97 5.75 0.92
CA THR A 285 18.02 5.82 -0.20
C THR A 285 17.79 4.47 -0.85
N GLU A 286 18.85 3.72 -1.15
CA GLU A 286 18.71 2.40 -1.77
C GLU A 286 18.06 1.39 -0.81
N GLU A 287 18.41 1.45 0.48
CA GLU A 287 17.75 0.61 1.47
C GLU A 287 16.28 0.98 1.70
N TYR A 288 15.92 2.27 1.62
CA TYR A 288 14.51 2.68 1.69
C TYR A 288 13.71 2.18 0.47
N ILE A 289 14.26 2.34 -0.74
CA ILE A 289 13.62 1.93 -1.98
C ILE A 289 13.45 0.40 -2.03
N HIS A 290 14.54 -0.35 -1.83
CA HIS A 290 14.54 -1.80 -2.02
C HIS A 290 14.17 -2.60 -0.76
N GLY A 291 14.35 -2.02 0.42
CA GLY A 291 14.04 -2.65 1.71
C GLY A 291 12.64 -2.35 2.25
N PHE A 292 12.00 -1.28 1.77
CA PHE A 292 10.67 -0.89 2.23
C PHE A 292 9.68 -0.56 1.10
N LEU A 293 9.98 0.41 0.22
CA LEU A 293 9.00 0.88 -0.77
C LEU A 293 8.61 -0.18 -1.80
N PHE A 294 9.56 -1.05 -2.16
CA PHE A 294 9.43 -2.09 -3.18
C PHE A 294 10.12 -3.40 -2.75
N ASP A 295 9.73 -3.92 -1.59
CA ASP A 295 10.46 -4.95 -0.84
C ASP A 295 10.22 -6.41 -1.24
N LEU A 296 9.28 -6.69 -2.16
CA LEU A 296 8.90 -8.06 -2.54
C LEU A 296 10.10 -8.94 -2.96
N PRO A 297 11.07 -8.48 -3.78
CA PRO A 297 12.19 -9.33 -4.17
C PRO A 297 12.97 -9.89 -2.97
N ARG A 298 13.19 -9.07 -1.93
CA ARG A 298 13.88 -9.49 -0.70
C ARG A 298 13.03 -10.48 0.12
N LYS A 299 11.71 -10.31 0.13
CA LYS A 299 10.76 -11.19 0.82
C LYS A 299 10.65 -12.57 0.17
N LEU A 300 10.87 -12.68 -1.15
CA LEU A 300 10.85 -13.97 -1.86
C LEU A 300 12.20 -14.71 -1.79
N SER A 301 13.30 -14.01 -1.53
CA SER A 301 14.64 -14.60 -1.37
C SER A 301 14.94 -15.10 0.06
N THR A 302 14.05 -14.82 1.01
CA THR A 302 14.18 -15.19 2.44
C THR A 302 13.30 -16.38 2.75
#